data_AF-A0A367F3A4-F1
#
_entry.id   AF-A0A367F3A4-F1
#
_cell.length_a   1.000
_cell.length_b   1.000
_cell.length_c   1.000
_cell.angle_alpha   90.00
_cell.angle_beta   90.00
_cell.angle_gamma   90.00
#
_symmetry.space_group_name_H-M   'P 1'
#
loop_
_entity.id
_entity.type
_entity.pdbx_description
1 polymer ?
#
loop_
_entity_poly.entity_id
_entity_poly.type
_entity_poly.pdbx_seq_one_letter_code
_entity_poly.pdbx_strand_id
1 'polypeptide(L)'
;MAHWTAERQGAAPAEPERVGGAGWTAAWLTGAVTLSAEGALALVAFFLAGLREEHYVAAGIPAYVGYLLAAVVAAAVLGLAGLIGSAAAVLPVVRLSRWSARRIGRAETIGWCLTACGAVATAAAVCTGVPIGLLGGSRTVLPLVLLAAFVGLVPAVLCTRAVTVLRRTGARFGLAGAVLVGGLTLSALVLVGGLAAYGTGLLQKYEPPRLTAAQLLGTWTDGQGGTLTLRADGTAAADDLDVHTAQAARGGDAPEQCSGSGTWARSDAPPRTPQLDLSVSGCLEGVGWQFGGTAHPLLLDRRPGFPQPVRPAPRIAGAVAAGARDTALVLLDVPQADVRPAVPARPGRRPRMPAAARVSRP
;
A
#
# COMPACT_ATOMS: atom_id res chain seq x y z
N MET A 1 -28.03 48.88 -58.05
CA MET A 1 -27.26 47.81 -57.39
C MET A 1 -26.46 48.45 -56.27
N ALA A 2 -26.99 48.41 -55.04
CA ALA A 2 -26.38 49.01 -53.86
C ALA A 2 -25.59 47.93 -53.11
N HIS A 3 -24.26 48.09 -53.06
CA HIS A 3 -23.35 47.16 -52.42
C HIS A 3 -23.32 47.48 -50.92
N TRP A 4 -24.09 46.75 -50.11
CA TRP A 4 -24.05 46.84 -48.65
C TRP A 4 -22.75 46.19 -48.14
N THR A 5 -21.74 46.99 -47.85
CA THR A 5 -20.61 46.58 -47.02
C THR A 5 -21.04 46.66 -45.55
N ALA A 6 -21.61 45.57 -45.04
CA ALA A 6 -21.80 45.40 -43.61
C ALA A 6 -20.42 45.28 -42.95
N GLU A 7 -19.94 46.42 -42.45
CA GLU A 7 -18.75 46.51 -41.61
C GLU A 7 -19.01 45.63 -40.39
N ARG A 8 -18.41 44.43 -40.34
CA ARG A 8 -18.37 43.62 -39.12
C ARG A 8 -17.64 44.47 -38.10
N GLN A 9 -18.39 45.15 -37.23
CA GLN A 9 -17.87 45.67 -35.98
C GLN A 9 -17.16 44.49 -35.30
N GLY A 10 -15.83 44.53 -35.36
CA GLY A 10 -14.97 43.56 -34.70
C GLY A 10 -15.23 43.72 -33.22
N ALA A 11 -16.17 42.94 -32.68
CA ALA A 11 -16.41 42.84 -31.26
C ALA A 11 -15.05 42.55 -30.63
N ALA A 12 -14.51 43.55 -29.94
CA ALA A 12 -13.24 43.42 -29.24
C ALA A 12 -13.34 42.12 -28.42
N PRO A 13 -12.35 41.20 -28.55
CA PRO A 13 -12.42 39.92 -27.86
C PRO A 13 -12.67 40.21 -26.39
N ALA A 14 -13.83 39.76 -25.90
CA ALA A 14 -14.28 40.04 -24.54
C ALA A 14 -13.12 39.74 -23.59
N GLU A 15 -12.72 40.74 -22.80
CA GLU A 15 -11.60 40.64 -21.89
C GLU A 15 -11.78 39.35 -21.07
N PRO A 16 -10.77 38.46 -21.03
CA PRO A 16 -10.92 37.16 -20.39
C PRO A 16 -11.29 37.39 -18.93
N GLU A 17 -12.56 37.14 -18.61
CA GLU A 17 -13.13 37.29 -17.29
C GLU A 17 -12.21 36.57 -16.30
N ARG A 18 -11.47 37.36 -15.50
CA ARG A 18 -10.55 36.80 -14.50
C ARG A 18 -11.39 35.90 -13.62
N VAL A 19 -11.02 34.62 -13.56
CA VAL A 19 -11.66 33.65 -12.68
C VAL A 19 -11.61 34.24 -11.26
N GLY A 20 -12.76 34.72 -10.79
CA GLY A 20 -12.86 35.36 -9.48
C GLY A 20 -12.47 34.39 -8.35
N GLY A 21 -12.26 34.92 -7.15
CA GLY A 21 -11.84 34.14 -5.98
C GLY A 21 -12.69 32.89 -5.74
N ALA A 22 -14.00 32.96 -6.01
CA ALA A 22 -14.93 31.84 -5.89
C ALA A 22 -14.62 30.64 -6.82
N GLY A 23 -14.00 30.86 -7.97
CA GLY A 23 -13.57 29.78 -8.87
C GLY A 23 -12.37 29.02 -8.32
N TRP A 24 -11.44 29.73 -7.69
CA TRP A 24 -10.24 29.14 -7.07
C TRP A 24 -10.56 28.38 -5.78
N THR A 25 -11.49 28.87 -4.98
CA THR A 25 -11.95 28.15 -3.78
C THR A 25 -12.66 26.84 -4.15
N ALA A 26 -13.53 26.85 -5.16
CA ALA A 26 -14.20 25.63 -5.64
C ALA A 26 -13.19 24.62 -6.23
N ALA A 27 -12.19 25.10 -6.98
CA ALA A 27 -11.12 24.27 -7.52
C ALA A 27 -10.29 23.59 -6.42
N TRP A 28 -9.95 24.33 -5.36
CA TRP A 28 -9.23 23.83 -4.19
C TRP A 28 -10.05 22.81 -3.40
N LEU A 29 -11.31 23.13 -3.07
CA LEU A 29 -12.20 22.22 -2.35
C LEU A 29 -12.44 20.92 -3.11
N THR A 30 -12.58 20.99 -4.43
CA THR A 30 -12.79 19.78 -5.25
C THR A 30 -11.55 18.90 -5.26
N GLY A 31 -10.35 19.49 -5.39
CA GLY A 31 -9.11 18.74 -5.30
C GLY A 31 -8.96 18.07 -3.94
N ALA A 32 -9.28 18.79 -2.86
CA ALA A 32 -9.21 18.29 -1.50
C ALA A 32 -10.17 17.11 -1.27
N VAL A 33 -11.44 17.27 -1.63
CA VAL A 33 -12.47 16.24 -1.55
C VAL A 33 -12.08 14.99 -2.33
N THR A 34 -11.51 15.15 -3.53
CA THR A 34 -11.09 14.01 -4.36
C THR A 34 -9.96 13.24 -3.69
N LEU A 35 -8.92 13.93 -3.20
CA LEU A 35 -7.80 13.30 -2.48
C LEU A 35 -8.26 12.62 -1.18
N SER A 36 -9.17 13.24 -0.43
CA SER A 36 -9.73 12.65 0.79
C SER A 36 -10.54 11.39 0.48
N ALA A 37 -11.33 11.39 -0.60
CA ALA A 37 -12.09 10.23 -1.04
C ALA A 37 -11.19 9.07 -1.45
N GLU A 38 -10.13 9.34 -2.21
CA GLU A 38 -9.12 8.33 -2.58
C GLU A 38 -8.38 7.80 -1.35
N GLY A 39 -8.00 8.68 -0.42
CA GLY A 39 -7.37 8.28 0.83
C GLY A 39 -8.30 7.40 1.69
N ALA A 40 -9.61 7.69 1.73
CA ALA A 40 -10.59 6.86 2.40
C ALA A 40 -10.70 5.47 1.75
N LEU A 41 -10.72 5.42 0.41
CA LEU A 41 -10.73 4.16 -0.34
C LEU A 41 -9.46 3.33 -0.06
N ALA A 42 -8.29 3.98 -0.08
CA ALA A 42 -7.02 3.35 0.24
C ALA A 42 -6.98 2.82 1.68
N LEU A 43 -7.52 3.59 2.64
CA LEU A 43 -7.65 3.17 4.03
C LEU A 43 -8.57 1.96 4.19
N VAL A 44 -9.71 1.93 3.49
CA VAL A 44 -10.61 0.77 3.47
C VAL A 44 -9.91 -0.45 2.89
N ALA A 45 -9.21 -0.30 1.76
CA ALA A 45 -8.46 -1.39 1.14
C ALA A 45 -7.34 -1.90 2.06
N PHE A 46 -6.61 -0.99 2.72
CA PHE A 46 -5.58 -1.32 3.70
C PHE A 46 -6.18 -2.07 4.90
N PHE A 47 -7.31 -1.61 5.43
CA PHE A 47 -8.02 -2.28 6.51
C PHE A 47 -8.44 -3.71 6.11
N LEU A 48 -9.03 -3.87 4.92
CA LEU A 48 -9.42 -5.19 4.40
C LEU A 48 -8.21 -6.10 4.17
N ALA A 49 -7.08 -5.55 3.73
CA ALA A 49 -5.82 -6.30 3.61
C ALA A 49 -5.31 -6.72 5.00
N GLY A 50 -5.34 -5.82 5.98
CA GLY A 50 -4.97 -6.11 7.36
C GLY A 50 -5.82 -7.20 8.01
N LEU A 51 -7.12 -7.27 7.69
CA LEU A 51 -7.99 -8.38 8.12
C LEU A 51 -7.54 -9.76 7.58
N ARG A 52 -6.74 -9.79 6.51
CA ARG A 52 -6.14 -11.03 5.99
C ARG A 52 -4.82 -11.37 6.67
N GLU A 53 -4.12 -10.40 7.23
CA GLU A 53 -2.79 -10.61 7.80
C GLU A 53 -2.84 -10.84 9.32
N GLU A 54 -3.81 -10.24 10.03
CA GLU A 54 -3.90 -10.32 11.48
C GLU A 54 -5.32 -10.65 12.00
N HIS A 55 -5.40 -11.49 13.04
CA HIS A 55 -6.63 -11.73 13.79
C HIS A 55 -6.95 -10.54 14.71
N TYR A 56 -7.36 -9.41 14.13
CA TYR A 56 -7.68 -8.23 14.93
C TYR A 56 -9.06 -8.24 15.59
N VAL A 57 -9.92 -9.21 15.30
CA VAL A 57 -11.31 -9.22 15.77
C VAL A 57 -11.48 -10.19 16.94
N ALA A 58 -10.77 -9.91 18.03
CA ALA A 58 -11.01 -10.53 19.34
C ALA A 58 -11.17 -9.42 20.37
N ALA A 59 -12.20 -8.59 20.23
CA ALA A 59 -12.45 -7.59 21.24
C ALA A 59 -13.94 -7.25 21.34
N GLY A 60 -14.42 -7.21 22.57
CA GLY A 60 -15.80 -6.86 22.88
C GLY A 60 -16.13 -5.40 22.54
N ILE A 61 -17.26 -4.93 23.09
CA ILE A 61 -17.76 -3.55 22.97
C ILE A 61 -16.67 -2.45 22.95
N PRO A 62 -15.63 -2.44 23.83
CA PRO A 62 -14.60 -1.39 23.80
C PRO A 62 -13.82 -1.27 22.49
N ALA A 63 -13.58 -2.35 21.74
CA ALA A 63 -12.88 -2.22 20.47
C ALA A 63 -13.73 -1.60 19.38
N TYR A 64 -15.04 -1.86 19.36
CA TYR A 64 -15.93 -1.17 18.41
C TYR A 64 -15.93 0.34 18.63
N VAL A 65 -15.91 0.79 19.90
CA VAL A 65 -15.74 2.21 20.25
C VAL A 65 -14.39 2.72 19.78
N GLY A 66 -13.31 1.96 19.99
CA GLY A 66 -11.97 2.28 19.50
C GLY A 66 -11.89 2.44 17.98
N TYR A 67 -12.50 1.52 17.22
CA TYR A 67 -12.55 1.59 15.76
C TYR A 67 -13.38 2.77 15.27
N LEU A 68 -14.50 3.08 15.91
CA LEU A 68 -15.30 4.25 15.57
C LEU A 68 -14.49 5.54 15.79
N LEU A 69 -13.81 5.67 16.94
CA LEU A 69 -12.95 6.81 17.22
C LEU A 69 -11.81 6.91 16.20
N ALA A 70 -11.14 5.80 15.90
CA ALA A 70 -10.07 5.74 14.91
C ALA A 70 -10.57 6.15 13.52
N ALA A 71 -11.78 5.73 13.12
CA ALA A 71 -12.38 6.10 11.85
C ALA A 71 -12.68 7.61 11.78
N VAL A 72 -13.20 8.21 12.85
CA VAL A 72 -13.44 9.66 12.93
C VAL A 72 -12.12 10.44 12.83
N VAL A 73 -11.11 10.02 13.58
CA VAL A 73 -9.77 10.63 13.53
C VAL A 73 -9.17 10.50 12.13
N ALA A 74 -9.25 9.31 11.52
CA ALA A 74 -8.75 9.07 10.19
C ALA A 74 -9.47 9.93 9.14
N ALA A 75 -10.79 10.08 9.23
CA ALA A 75 -11.56 10.96 8.35
C ALA A 75 -11.14 12.43 8.48
N ALA A 76 -10.92 12.92 9.71
CA ALA A 76 -10.43 14.28 9.95
C ALA A 76 -9.02 14.50 9.39
N VAL A 77 -8.11 13.55 9.62
CA VAL A 77 -6.74 13.58 9.10
C VAL A 77 -6.74 13.54 7.57
N LEU A 78 -7.55 12.68 6.94
CA LEU A 78 -7.69 12.61 5.49
C LEU A 78 -8.29 13.88 4.89
N GLY A 79 -9.23 14.52 5.58
CA GLY A 79 -9.76 15.83 5.21
C GLY A 79 -8.68 16.90 5.20
N LEU A 80 -7.91 17.00 6.29
CA LEU A 80 -6.82 17.96 6.41
C LEU A 80 -5.70 17.69 5.39
N ALA A 81 -5.31 16.42 5.22
CA ALA A 81 -4.32 16.00 4.23
C ALA A 81 -4.77 16.31 2.80
N GLY A 82 -6.06 16.11 2.48
CA GLY A 82 -6.64 16.48 1.19
C GLY A 82 -6.57 17.98 0.94
N LEU A 83 -6.90 18.82 1.94
CA LEU A 83 -6.81 20.27 1.83
C LEU A 83 -5.37 20.74 1.56
N ILE A 84 -4.41 20.20 2.32
CA ILE A 84 -2.97 20.49 2.14
C ILE A 84 -2.50 20.00 0.78
N GLY A 85 -2.80 18.76 0.42
CA GLY A 85 -2.40 18.15 -0.87
C GLY A 85 -2.99 18.88 -2.06
N SER A 86 -4.23 19.37 -1.96
CA SER A 86 -4.82 20.17 -3.03
C SER A 86 -4.12 21.51 -3.20
N ALA A 87 -3.72 22.17 -2.10
CA ALA A 87 -2.99 23.43 -2.15
C ALA A 87 -1.55 23.24 -2.67
N ALA A 88 -0.87 22.20 -2.21
CA ALA A 88 0.54 21.94 -2.48
C ALA A 88 0.81 21.25 -3.82
N ALA A 89 -0.11 20.43 -4.32
CA ALA A 89 0.10 19.64 -5.55
C ALA A 89 -0.92 19.94 -6.64
N VAL A 90 -2.23 19.82 -6.35
CA VAL A 90 -3.28 19.91 -7.38
C VAL A 90 -3.33 21.29 -8.02
N LEU A 91 -3.36 22.35 -7.21
CA LEU A 91 -3.41 23.73 -7.73
C LEU A 91 -2.16 24.11 -8.53
N PRO A 92 -0.92 23.81 -8.08
CA PRO A 92 0.28 24.01 -8.90
C PRO A 92 0.24 23.26 -10.23
N VAL A 93 -0.21 22.01 -10.25
CA VAL A 93 -0.33 21.23 -11.50
C VAL A 93 -1.28 21.90 -12.48
N VAL A 94 -2.46 22.32 -12.03
CA VAL A 94 -3.45 23.02 -12.89
C VAL A 94 -2.93 24.39 -13.35
N ARG A 95 -2.16 25.10 -12.51
CA ARG A 95 -1.51 26.36 -12.91
C ARG A 95 -0.44 26.11 -13.96
N LEU A 96 0.37 25.07 -13.77
CA LEU A 96 1.46 24.71 -14.66
C LEU A 96 0.95 24.20 -16.02
N SER A 97 -0.14 23.43 -16.05
CA SER A 97 -0.80 23.00 -17.31
C SER A 97 -1.34 24.18 -18.11
N ARG A 98 -1.99 25.14 -17.43
CA ARG A 98 -2.52 26.36 -18.08
C ARG A 98 -1.42 27.28 -18.56
N TRP A 99 -0.34 27.38 -17.79
CA TRP A 99 0.79 28.22 -18.13
C TRP A 99 1.56 27.64 -19.32
N SER A 100 1.80 26.33 -19.34
CA SER A 100 2.49 25.65 -20.44
C SER A 100 1.69 25.69 -21.74
N ALA A 101 0.37 25.42 -21.67
CA ALA A 101 -0.52 25.51 -22.83
C ALA A 101 -0.52 26.92 -23.46
N ARG A 102 -0.57 27.97 -22.61
CA ARG A 102 -0.52 29.37 -23.05
C ARG A 102 0.80 29.74 -23.72
N ARG A 103 1.94 29.29 -23.18
CA ARG A 103 3.26 29.56 -23.80
C ARG A 103 3.40 28.95 -25.20
N ILE A 104 2.73 27.84 -25.45
CA ILE A 104 2.80 27.12 -26.74
C ILE A 104 1.71 27.60 -27.71
N GLY A 105 0.81 28.50 -27.28
CA GLY A 105 -0.31 28.99 -28.08
C GLY A 105 -1.35 27.90 -28.40
N ARG A 106 -1.42 26.83 -27.60
CA ARG A 106 -2.38 25.73 -27.77
C ARG A 106 -3.46 25.76 -26.71
N ALA A 107 -4.63 25.25 -27.06
CA ALA A 107 -5.70 25.03 -26.09
C ALA A 107 -5.26 23.99 -25.05
N GLU A 108 -5.65 24.20 -23.79
CA GLU A 108 -5.40 23.26 -22.70
C GLU A 108 -6.18 21.96 -22.92
N THR A 109 -5.47 20.87 -23.26
CA THR A 109 -6.05 19.53 -23.44
C THR A 109 -5.83 18.66 -22.20
N ILE A 110 -6.59 17.57 -22.08
CA ILE A 110 -6.42 16.58 -21.01
C ILE A 110 -4.99 16.02 -21.00
N GLY A 111 -4.39 15.82 -22.19
CA GLY A 111 -3.01 15.35 -22.32
C GLY A 111 -1.99 16.25 -21.61
N TRP A 112 -2.17 17.58 -21.64
CA TRP A 112 -1.29 18.51 -20.92
C TRP A 112 -1.40 18.40 -19.40
N CYS A 113 -2.59 18.10 -18.89
CA CYS A 113 -2.78 17.86 -17.47
C CYS A 113 -2.12 16.54 -17.05
N LEU A 114 -2.27 15.48 -17.85
CA LEU A 114 -1.65 14.19 -17.57
C LEU A 114 -0.12 14.25 -17.60
N THR A 115 0.47 15.00 -18.54
CA THR A 115 1.93 15.20 -18.56
C THR A 115 2.43 16.01 -17.37
N ALA A 116 1.70 17.05 -16.98
CA ALA A 116 2.02 17.82 -15.76
C ALA A 116 1.88 16.96 -14.49
N CYS A 117 0.85 16.10 -14.41
CA CYS A 117 0.71 15.12 -13.34
C CYS A 117 1.89 14.15 -13.30
N GLY A 118 2.28 13.60 -14.45
CA GLY A 118 3.44 12.70 -14.56
C GLY A 118 4.74 13.35 -14.10
N ALA A 119 4.97 14.62 -14.46
CA ALA A 119 6.14 15.37 -14.03
C ALA A 119 6.16 15.55 -12.49
N VAL A 120 5.03 15.96 -11.90
CA VAL A 120 4.94 16.16 -10.45
C VAL A 120 5.01 14.83 -9.68
N ALA A 121 4.37 13.77 -10.19
CA ALA A 121 4.47 12.43 -9.62
C ALA A 121 5.91 11.89 -9.67
N THR A 122 6.62 12.14 -10.77
CA THR A 122 8.05 11.80 -10.89
C THR A 122 8.90 12.56 -9.88
N ALA A 123 8.68 13.87 -9.74
CA ALA A 123 9.39 14.67 -8.76
C ALA A 123 9.14 14.16 -7.33
N ALA A 124 7.88 13.90 -6.97
CA ALA A 124 7.51 13.36 -5.67
C ALA A 124 8.18 12.00 -5.42
N ALA A 125 8.10 11.07 -6.38
CA ALA A 125 8.70 9.75 -6.27
C ALA A 125 10.22 9.78 -6.11
N VAL A 126 10.92 10.70 -6.79
CA VAL A 126 12.36 10.88 -6.62
C VAL A 126 12.66 11.46 -5.23
N CYS A 127 11.93 12.50 -4.81
CA CYS A 127 12.13 13.14 -3.51
C CYS A 127 11.89 12.18 -2.33
N THR A 128 10.94 11.25 -2.43
CA THR A 128 10.65 10.28 -1.36
C THR A 128 11.42 8.99 -1.51
N GLY A 129 11.53 8.46 -2.74
CA GLY A 129 12.09 7.15 -3.00
C GLY A 129 13.62 7.12 -2.92
N VAL A 130 14.32 8.21 -3.23
CA VAL A 130 15.78 8.27 -3.08
C VAL A 130 16.20 8.17 -1.61
N PRO A 131 15.66 8.98 -0.67
CA PRO A 131 15.97 8.82 0.75
C PRO A 131 15.64 7.43 1.28
N ILE A 132 14.48 6.86 0.91
CA ILE A 132 14.08 5.51 1.36
C ILE A 132 15.06 4.46 0.83
N GLY A 133 15.45 4.56 -0.45
CA GLY A 133 16.44 3.65 -1.03
C GLY A 133 17.82 3.77 -0.39
N LEU A 134 18.24 4.99 0.00
CA LEU A 134 19.50 5.22 0.71
C LEU A 134 19.49 4.65 2.14
N LEU A 135 18.33 4.56 2.77
CA LEU A 135 18.12 3.94 4.09
C LEU A 135 17.97 2.41 4.03
N GLY A 136 18.33 1.77 2.90
CA GLY A 136 18.23 0.33 2.72
C GLY A 136 16.82 -0.17 2.34
N GLY A 137 15.91 0.74 2.00
CA GLY A 137 14.58 0.38 1.50
C GLY A 137 14.63 -0.37 0.18
N SER A 138 13.61 -1.19 -0.08
CA SER A 138 13.51 -1.97 -1.32
C SER A 138 13.53 -1.07 -2.56
N ARG A 139 14.20 -1.53 -3.63
CA ARG A 139 14.18 -0.87 -4.96
C ARG A 139 12.78 -0.79 -5.57
N THR A 140 11.83 -1.59 -5.07
CA THR A 140 10.43 -1.54 -5.50
C THR A 140 9.65 -0.35 -4.95
N VAL A 141 10.18 0.36 -3.94
CA VAL A 141 9.50 1.52 -3.36
C VAL A 141 9.35 2.65 -4.37
N LEU A 142 10.39 2.96 -5.16
CA LEU A 142 10.36 4.05 -6.13
C LEU A 142 9.24 3.90 -7.19
N PRO A 143 9.16 2.79 -7.95
CA PRO A 143 8.08 2.62 -8.93
C PRO A 143 6.69 2.54 -8.27
N LEU A 144 6.60 2.00 -7.05
CA LEU A 144 5.35 1.94 -6.32
C LEU A 144 4.85 3.32 -5.90
N VAL A 145 5.73 4.15 -5.34
CA VAL A 145 5.39 5.53 -4.94
C VAL A 145 5.05 6.37 -6.17
N LEU A 146 5.78 6.21 -7.27
CA LEU A 146 5.47 6.86 -8.54
C LEU A 146 4.05 6.51 -9.01
N LEU A 147 3.72 5.22 -9.04
CA LEU A 147 2.42 4.74 -9.46
C LEU A 147 1.31 5.27 -8.54
N ALA A 148 1.50 5.18 -7.23
CA ALA A 148 0.53 5.66 -6.24
C ALA A 148 0.30 7.17 -6.36
N ALA A 149 1.37 7.96 -6.46
CA ALA A 149 1.29 9.42 -6.63
C ALA A 149 0.59 9.79 -7.94
N PHE A 150 0.90 9.11 -9.04
CA PHE A 150 0.26 9.38 -10.32
C PHE A 150 -1.23 9.01 -10.31
N VAL A 151 -1.56 7.81 -9.83
CA VAL A 151 -2.95 7.32 -9.78
C VAL A 151 -3.82 8.19 -8.89
N GLY A 152 -3.30 8.71 -7.76
CA GLY A 152 -4.07 9.62 -6.90
C GLY A 152 -4.13 11.08 -7.40
N LEU A 153 -3.09 11.58 -8.06
CA LEU A 153 -3.11 12.96 -8.56
C LEU A 153 -4.05 13.15 -9.76
N VAL A 154 -4.16 12.14 -10.64
CA VAL A 154 -4.89 12.27 -11.91
C VAL A 154 -6.37 12.59 -11.69
N PRO A 155 -7.16 11.84 -10.90
CA PRO A 155 -8.58 12.13 -10.70
C PRO A 155 -8.79 13.50 -10.05
N ALA A 156 -7.98 13.86 -9.06
CA ALA A 156 -8.05 15.17 -8.40
C ALA A 156 -7.82 16.32 -9.39
N VAL A 157 -6.77 16.25 -10.21
CA VAL A 157 -6.45 17.28 -11.21
C VAL A 157 -7.52 17.37 -12.29
N LEU A 158 -8.06 16.24 -12.76
CA LEU A 158 -9.12 16.23 -13.77
C LEU A 158 -10.44 16.80 -13.24
N CYS A 159 -10.84 16.45 -12.01
CA CYS A 159 -12.03 17.00 -11.36
C CYS A 159 -11.87 18.51 -11.12
N THR A 160 -10.74 18.96 -10.59
CA THR A 160 -10.43 20.38 -10.41
C THR A 160 -10.46 21.12 -11.75
N ARG A 161 -9.90 20.56 -12.82
CA ARG A 161 -9.99 21.14 -14.17
C ARG A 161 -11.44 21.27 -14.62
N ALA A 162 -12.26 20.23 -14.47
CA ALA A 162 -13.67 20.27 -14.86
C ALA A 162 -14.44 21.41 -14.16
N VAL A 163 -14.20 21.61 -12.85
CA VAL A 163 -14.78 22.73 -12.07
C VAL A 163 -14.40 24.09 -12.64
N THR A 164 -13.15 24.25 -13.07
CA THR A 164 -12.69 25.54 -13.60
C THR A 164 -13.25 25.87 -14.98
N VAL A 165 -13.75 24.88 -15.73
CA VAL A 165 -14.40 25.08 -17.03
C VAL A 165 -15.90 25.40 -16.84
N LEU A 166 -16.50 24.97 -15.73
CA LEU A 166 -17.90 25.27 -15.40
C LEU A 166 -18.09 26.76 -15.12
N ARG A 167 -19.01 27.42 -15.84
CA ARG A 167 -19.31 28.85 -15.67
C ARG A 167 -20.25 29.15 -14.50
N ARG A 168 -21.19 28.25 -14.19
CA ARG A 168 -22.19 28.48 -13.12
C ARG A 168 -21.64 28.10 -11.75
N THR A 169 -21.69 29.04 -10.81
CA THR A 169 -21.22 28.85 -9.42
C THR A 169 -21.87 27.65 -8.74
N GLY A 170 -23.19 27.46 -8.89
CA GLY A 170 -23.90 26.30 -8.32
C GLY A 170 -23.43 24.96 -8.88
N ALA A 171 -23.10 24.90 -10.17
CA ALA A 171 -22.61 23.67 -10.80
C ALA A 171 -21.20 23.28 -10.29
N ARG A 172 -20.39 24.26 -9.87
CA ARG A 172 -19.04 24.02 -9.31
C ARG A 172 -19.13 23.29 -7.97
N PHE A 173 -19.96 23.78 -7.07
CA PHE A 173 -20.18 23.14 -5.78
C PHE A 173 -20.95 21.83 -5.90
N GLY A 174 -21.89 21.74 -6.86
CA GLY A 174 -22.57 20.49 -7.21
C GLY A 174 -21.60 19.39 -7.63
N LEU A 175 -20.57 19.71 -8.42
CA LEU A 175 -19.55 18.74 -8.81
C LEU A 175 -18.70 18.30 -7.61
N ALA A 176 -18.27 19.22 -6.74
CA ALA A 176 -17.54 18.87 -5.53
C ALA A 176 -18.37 17.94 -4.61
N GLY A 177 -19.66 18.24 -4.44
CA GLY A 177 -20.59 17.38 -3.72
C GLY A 177 -20.78 16.02 -4.38
N ALA A 178 -20.88 15.97 -5.71
CA ALA A 178 -20.99 14.71 -6.45
C ALA A 178 -19.72 13.85 -6.32
N VAL A 179 -18.53 14.45 -6.32
CA VAL A 179 -17.27 13.73 -6.09
C VAL A 179 -17.21 13.21 -4.65
N LEU A 180 -17.63 14.00 -3.66
CA LEU A 180 -17.68 13.56 -2.27
C LEU A 180 -18.62 12.36 -2.11
N VAL A 181 -19.87 12.49 -2.59
CA VAL A 181 -20.88 11.43 -2.50
C VAL A 181 -20.42 10.20 -3.27
N GLY A 182 -19.93 10.38 -4.51
CA GLY A 182 -19.40 9.30 -5.33
C GLY A 182 -18.25 8.56 -4.65
N GLY A 183 -17.29 9.29 -4.10
CA GLY A 183 -16.17 8.75 -3.35
C GLY A 183 -16.60 7.97 -2.11
N LEU A 184 -17.50 8.53 -1.30
CA LEU A 184 -18.07 7.86 -0.13
C LEU A 184 -18.86 6.61 -0.51
N THR A 185 -19.68 6.66 -1.57
CA THR A 185 -20.42 5.50 -2.06
C THR A 185 -19.49 4.40 -2.56
N LEU A 186 -18.42 4.73 -3.28
CA LEU A 186 -17.44 3.76 -3.75
C LEU A 186 -16.69 3.11 -2.57
N SER A 187 -16.25 3.90 -1.59
CA SER A 187 -15.60 3.41 -0.37
C SER A 187 -16.53 2.49 0.43
N ALA A 188 -17.81 2.87 0.57
CA ALA A 188 -18.83 2.04 1.21
C ALA A 188 -19.06 0.72 0.45
N LEU A 189 -19.14 0.76 -0.89
CA LEU A 189 -19.28 -0.44 -1.72
C LEU A 189 -18.08 -1.38 -1.58
N VAL A 190 -16.85 -0.85 -1.57
CA VAL A 190 -15.63 -1.66 -1.37
C VAL A 190 -15.59 -2.25 0.03
N LEU A 191 -15.96 -1.47 1.06
CA LEU A 191 -16.03 -1.97 2.43
C LEU A 191 -17.06 -3.09 2.56
N VAL A 192 -18.30 -2.86 2.11
CA VAL A 192 -19.39 -3.85 2.18
C VAL A 192 -19.04 -5.09 1.35
N GLY A 193 -18.53 -4.90 0.13
CA GLY A 193 -18.09 -6.00 -0.73
C GLY A 193 -16.93 -6.80 -0.13
N GLY A 194 -15.95 -6.12 0.48
CA GLY A 194 -14.83 -6.75 1.17
C GLY A 194 -15.27 -7.53 2.41
N LEU A 195 -16.15 -6.96 3.22
CA LEU A 195 -16.73 -7.63 4.40
C LEU A 195 -17.62 -8.82 3.98
N ALA A 196 -18.40 -8.69 2.91
CA ALA A 196 -19.19 -9.79 2.36
C ALA A 196 -18.29 -10.91 1.81
N ALA A 197 -17.23 -10.57 1.07
CA ALA A 197 -16.25 -11.53 0.59
C ALA A 197 -15.52 -12.22 1.76
N TYR A 198 -15.23 -11.50 2.84
CA TYR A 198 -14.67 -12.05 4.07
C TYR A 198 -15.65 -12.99 4.79
N GLY A 199 -16.90 -12.57 4.96
CA GLY A 199 -17.93 -13.36 5.64
C GLY A 199 -18.37 -14.62 4.88
N THR A 200 -18.32 -14.59 3.54
CA THR A 200 -18.61 -15.74 2.67
C THR A 200 -17.42 -16.69 2.50
N GLY A 201 -16.23 -16.32 3.00
CA GLY A 201 -15.00 -17.10 2.82
C GLY A 201 -14.36 -17.00 1.43
N LEU A 202 -14.87 -16.14 0.54
CA LEU A 202 -14.22 -15.81 -0.74
C LEU A 202 -12.83 -15.21 -0.51
N LEU A 203 -12.72 -14.34 0.51
CA LEU A 203 -11.44 -14.00 1.10
C LEU A 203 -11.15 -15.08 2.14
N GLN A 204 -10.19 -15.95 1.85
CA GLN A 204 -9.74 -16.93 2.82
C GLN A 204 -9.34 -16.21 4.10
N LYS A 205 -10.09 -16.50 5.17
CA LYS A 205 -9.71 -16.11 6.51
C LYS A 205 -8.34 -16.73 6.77
N TYR A 206 -7.40 -15.91 7.22
CA TYR A 206 -6.14 -16.44 7.72
C TYR A 206 -6.47 -17.50 8.77
N GLU A 207 -5.99 -18.72 8.57
CA GLU A 207 -6.07 -19.76 9.57
C GLU A 207 -4.64 -19.94 10.07
N PRO A 208 -4.34 -19.61 11.34
CA PRO A 208 -2.99 -19.78 11.86
C PRO A 208 -2.57 -21.24 11.67
N PRO A 209 -1.31 -21.51 11.30
CA PRO A 209 -0.85 -22.87 11.14
C PRO A 209 -1.10 -23.65 12.43
N ARG A 210 -1.89 -24.74 12.32
CA ARG A 210 -2.16 -25.62 13.46
C ARG A 210 -0.94 -26.48 13.72
N LEU A 211 -0.06 -26.01 14.59
CA LEU A 211 1.11 -26.77 14.99
C LEU A 211 0.70 -27.92 15.91
N THR A 212 1.20 -29.11 15.64
CA THR A 212 1.14 -30.20 16.62
C THR A 212 2.17 -29.98 17.70
N ALA A 213 1.98 -30.55 18.90
CA ALA A 213 2.98 -30.46 19.97
C ALA A 213 4.36 -30.92 19.50
N ALA A 214 4.41 -31.97 18.65
CA ALA A 214 5.64 -32.46 18.05
C ALA A 214 6.36 -31.44 17.14
N GLN A 215 5.62 -30.58 16.43
CA GLN A 215 6.17 -29.52 15.58
C GLN A 215 6.68 -28.32 16.38
N LEU A 216 6.29 -28.19 17.65
CA LEU A 216 6.80 -27.16 18.56
C LEU A 216 8.13 -27.54 19.19
N LEU A 217 8.44 -28.83 19.25
CA LEU A 217 9.65 -29.34 19.86
C LEU A 217 10.89 -28.95 19.06
N GLY A 218 11.98 -28.72 19.77
CA GLY A 218 13.28 -28.40 19.19
C GLY A 218 13.80 -27.04 19.63
N THR A 219 14.83 -26.57 18.94
CA THR A 219 15.51 -25.32 19.24
C THR A 219 15.10 -24.24 18.23
N TRP A 220 14.61 -23.14 18.78
CA TRP A 220 14.24 -21.92 18.08
C TRP A 220 15.32 -20.88 18.33
N THR A 221 15.60 -19.99 17.38
CA THR A 221 16.63 -18.94 17.50
C THR A 221 16.05 -17.59 17.16
N ASP A 222 16.23 -16.57 18.01
CA ASP A 222 15.78 -15.18 17.79
C ASP A 222 16.41 -14.47 16.59
N GLY A 223 17.33 -15.14 15.88
CA GLY A 223 18.08 -14.59 14.77
C GLY A 223 19.19 -13.62 15.19
N GLN A 224 19.35 -13.35 16.49
CA GLN A 224 20.43 -12.56 17.09
C GLN A 224 21.43 -13.42 17.87
N GLY A 225 21.20 -14.74 17.95
CA GLY A 225 22.10 -15.71 18.56
C GLY A 225 21.50 -16.38 19.80
N GLY A 226 20.43 -15.81 20.36
CA GLY A 226 19.68 -16.43 21.44
C GLY A 226 18.87 -17.61 20.95
N THR A 227 18.63 -18.57 21.86
CA THR A 227 17.89 -19.80 21.57
C THR A 227 16.85 -20.13 22.62
N LEU A 228 15.76 -20.75 22.17
CA LEU A 228 14.70 -21.31 23.00
C LEU A 228 14.52 -22.78 22.63
N THR A 229 14.81 -23.67 23.56
CA THR A 229 14.65 -25.12 23.37
C THR A 229 13.39 -25.61 24.09
N LEU A 230 12.44 -26.16 23.34
CA LEU A 230 11.21 -26.77 23.85
C LEU A 230 11.33 -28.30 23.79
N ARG A 231 11.21 -28.96 24.94
CA ARG A 231 11.33 -30.42 25.07
C ARG A 231 9.97 -31.10 25.22
N ALA A 232 9.92 -32.38 24.83
CA ALA A 232 8.70 -33.19 24.85
C ALA A 232 8.10 -33.39 26.26
N ASP A 233 8.91 -33.25 27.30
CA ASP A 233 8.51 -33.36 28.70
C ASP A 233 7.84 -32.10 29.25
N GLY A 234 7.60 -31.10 28.41
CA GLY A 234 7.05 -29.81 28.83
C GLY A 234 8.09 -28.87 29.43
N THR A 235 9.38 -29.19 29.40
CA THR A 235 10.44 -28.27 29.84
C THR A 235 10.86 -27.33 28.72
N ALA A 236 11.16 -26.09 29.10
CA ALA A 236 11.70 -25.06 28.23
C ALA A 236 13.05 -24.59 28.77
N ALA A 237 13.99 -24.28 27.89
CA ALA A 237 15.27 -23.65 28.24
C ALA A 237 15.53 -22.50 27.27
N ALA A 238 15.71 -21.30 27.81
CA ALA A 238 16.16 -20.14 27.06
C ALA A 238 17.66 -19.96 27.31
N ASP A 239 18.39 -19.60 26.27
CA ASP A 239 19.81 -19.26 26.36
C ASP A 239 20.06 -18.01 25.52
N ASP A 240 20.51 -16.95 26.17
CA ASP A 240 20.80 -15.64 25.56
C ASP A 240 19.62 -15.07 24.76
N LEU A 241 18.39 -15.44 25.13
CA LEU A 241 17.20 -15.09 24.39
C LEU A 241 16.94 -13.59 24.54
N ASP A 242 16.82 -12.90 23.41
CA ASP A 242 16.43 -11.50 23.38
C ASP A 242 14.97 -11.35 23.83
N VAL A 243 14.74 -10.70 24.98
CA VAL A 243 13.40 -10.43 25.50
C VAL A 243 13.10 -8.94 25.41
N HIS A 244 12.32 -8.58 24.40
CA HIS A 244 11.75 -7.23 24.34
C HIS A 244 10.59 -7.10 25.33
N THR A 245 10.88 -6.50 26.48
CA THR A 245 9.82 -6.03 27.37
C THR A 245 9.09 -4.85 26.73
N ALA A 246 7.79 -4.70 27.05
CA ALA A 246 7.01 -3.55 26.58
C ALA A 246 7.63 -2.19 27.02
N GLN A 247 8.47 -2.20 28.07
CA GLN A 247 9.24 -1.07 28.56
C GLN A 247 10.42 -0.76 27.61
N ALA A 248 11.24 -1.76 27.28
CA ALA A 248 12.39 -1.62 26.38
C ALA A 248 11.99 -1.13 24.98
N ALA A 249 10.85 -1.62 24.47
CA ALA A 249 10.32 -1.20 23.17
C ALA A 249 9.98 0.32 23.08
N ARG A 250 9.80 1.01 24.22
CA ARG A 250 9.54 2.46 24.24
C ARG A 250 10.77 3.29 24.61
N GLY A 251 11.70 2.71 25.38
CA GLY A 251 12.87 3.41 25.92
C GLY A 251 14.05 3.52 24.94
N GLY A 252 14.11 2.66 23.92
CA GLY A 252 15.29 2.55 23.06
C GLY A 252 16.47 1.88 23.77
N ASP A 253 16.23 1.28 24.94
CA ASP A 253 17.22 0.49 25.65
C ASP A 253 17.56 -0.75 24.83
N ALA A 254 18.82 -1.17 24.92
CA ALA A 254 19.25 -2.42 24.32
C ALA A 254 18.43 -3.57 24.93
N PRO A 255 18.04 -4.56 24.12
CA PRO A 255 17.34 -5.73 24.63
C PRO A 255 18.14 -6.41 25.75
N GLU A 256 17.43 -6.83 26.80
CA GLU A 256 18.03 -7.64 27.86
C GLU A 256 18.11 -9.09 27.40
N GLN A 257 19.33 -9.62 27.40
CA GLN A 257 19.60 -11.02 27.15
C GLN A 257 19.19 -11.86 28.36
N CYS A 258 18.46 -12.96 28.11
CA CYS A 258 18.01 -13.82 29.20
C CYS A 258 18.29 -15.30 28.96
N SER A 259 18.88 -15.94 29.97
CA SER A 259 19.04 -17.39 30.05
C SER A 259 18.29 -17.94 31.27
N GLY A 260 17.56 -19.04 31.09
CA GLY A 260 16.75 -19.61 32.14
C GLY A 260 16.13 -20.95 31.78
N SER A 261 15.57 -21.63 32.77
CA SER A 261 14.80 -22.85 32.56
C SER A 261 13.36 -22.66 33.01
N GLY A 262 12.46 -23.47 32.47
CA GLY A 262 11.05 -23.22 32.59
C GLY A 262 10.19 -24.39 32.13
N THR A 263 8.90 -24.11 32.03
CA THR A 263 7.91 -25.04 31.50
C THR A 263 7.15 -24.40 30.35
N TRP A 264 6.64 -25.25 29.47
CA TRP A 264 5.73 -24.84 28.42
C TRP A 264 4.55 -25.81 28.35
N ALA A 265 3.38 -25.27 28.03
CA ALA A 265 2.18 -26.04 27.77
C ALA A 265 1.40 -25.41 26.62
N ARG A 266 0.68 -26.25 25.88
CA ARG A 266 -0.31 -25.76 24.92
C ARG A 266 -1.59 -25.51 25.69
N SER A 267 -2.10 -24.29 25.60
CA SER A 267 -3.41 -23.95 26.11
C SER A 267 -4.48 -24.25 25.06
N ASP A 268 -5.46 -25.06 25.44
CA ASP A 268 -6.66 -25.33 24.62
C ASP A 268 -7.79 -24.33 24.94
N ALA A 269 -7.46 -23.17 25.53
CA ALA A 269 -8.44 -22.17 25.94
C ALA A 269 -9.30 -21.70 24.74
N PRO A 270 -10.64 -21.77 24.84
CA PRO A 270 -11.52 -21.13 23.88
C PRO A 270 -11.46 -19.59 24.06
N PRO A 271 -11.46 -18.78 22.99
CA PRO A 271 -11.80 -19.15 21.62
C PRO A 271 -10.64 -19.03 20.60
N ARG A 272 -10.43 -20.13 19.87
CA ARG A 272 -9.96 -20.21 18.46
C ARG A 272 -8.49 -19.94 18.11
N THR A 273 -7.61 -19.48 19.01
CA THR A 273 -6.17 -19.44 18.72
C THR A 273 -5.41 -20.32 19.71
N PRO A 274 -4.67 -21.35 19.24
CA PRO A 274 -3.83 -22.15 20.13
C PRO A 274 -2.78 -21.22 20.75
N GLN A 275 -2.78 -21.14 22.07
CA GLN A 275 -1.79 -20.36 22.82
C GLN A 275 -0.72 -21.29 23.38
N LEU A 276 0.51 -20.79 23.43
CA LEU A 276 1.62 -21.44 24.10
C LEU A 276 1.86 -20.72 25.42
N ASP A 277 1.50 -21.37 26.52
CA ASP A 277 1.82 -20.90 27.86
C ASP A 277 3.28 -21.27 28.13
N LEU A 278 4.16 -20.29 28.04
CA LEU A 278 5.60 -20.45 28.24
C LEU A 278 6.03 -19.66 29.48
N SER A 279 6.61 -20.37 30.44
CA SER A 279 7.06 -19.82 31.71
C SER A 279 8.54 -20.17 31.93
N VAL A 280 9.44 -19.24 31.65
CA VAL A 280 10.89 -19.36 31.87
C VAL A 280 11.30 -18.32 32.92
N SER A 281 11.81 -18.79 34.06
CA SER A 281 12.13 -17.92 35.20
C SER A 281 13.13 -16.84 34.80
N GLY A 282 12.81 -15.58 35.12
CA GLY A 282 13.68 -14.44 34.81
C GLY A 282 13.63 -13.97 33.34
N CYS A 283 12.99 -14.71 32.44
CA CYS A 283 12.85 -14.32 31.04
C CYS A 283 11.40 -14.02 30.68
N LEU A 284 10.53 -15.01 30.83
CA LEU A 284 9.20 -15.03 30.22
C LEU A 284 8.22 -15.59 31.25
N GLU A 285 7.53 -14.74 32.00
CA GLU A 285 6.53 -15.19 32.98
C GLU A 285 5.14 -14.68 32.60
N GLY A 286 4.14 -15.58 32.61
CA GLY A 286 2.72 -15.23 32.66
C GLY A 286 2.05 -14.70 31.39
N VAL A 287 2.61 -14.92 30.19
CA VAL A 287 2.01 -14.43 28.94
C VAL A 287 1.80 -15.55 27.95
N GLY A 288 0.55 -15.73 27.49
CA GLY A 288 0.20 -16.67 26.42
C GLY A 288 0.78 -16.19 25.09
N TRP A 289 1.68 -16.97 24.51
CA TRP A 289 2.28 -16.69 23.21
C TRP A 289 1.35 -17.15 22.10
N GLN A 290 1.39 -16.45 20.97
CA GLN A 290 0.58 -16.77 19.80
C GLN A 290 1.47 -17.17 18.64
N PHE A 291 0.99 -18.12 17.85
CA PHE A 291 1.67 -18.54 16.62
C PHE A 291 1.23 -17.64 15.47
N GLY A 292 2.20 -17.03 14.80
CA GLY A 292 2.01 -16.23 13.60
C GLY A 292 2.67 -16.85 12.38
N GLY A 293 2.49 -16.21 11.22
CA GLY A 293 3.18 -16.56 9.98
C GLY A 293 2.35 -17.35 8.97
N THR A 294 2.81 -17.34 7.72
CA THR A 294 2.24 -18.18 6.65
C THR A 294 2.80 -19.59 6.75
N ALA A 295 2.25 -20.56 6.02
CA ALA A 295 2.63 -21.97 6.15
C ALA A 295 4.16 -22.23 6.03
N HIS A 296 4.93 -21.31 5.43
CA HIS A 296 6.37 -21.38 5.28
C HIS A 296 6.97 -19.95 5.24
N PRO A 297 7.91 -19.53 6.11
CA PRO A 297 8.44 -20.17 7.32
C PRO A 297 7.56 -19.93 8.57
N LEU A 298 7.64 -20.86 9.52
CA LEU A 298 6.91 -20.80 10.78
C LEU A 298 7.57 -19.81 11.75
N LEU A 299 6.80 -18.86 12.28
CA LEU A 299 7.29 -17.76 13.10
C LEU A 299 6.64 -17.81 14.49
N LEU A 300 7.46 -17.84 15.53
CA LEU A 300 6.98 -17.68 16.91
C LEU A 300 6.94 -16.17 17.23
N ASP A 301 5.74 -15.60 17.36
CA ASP A 301 5.54 -14.14 17.52
C ASP A 301 5.14 -13.81 18.97
N ARG A 302 6.05 -13.13 19.68
CA ARG A 302 5.67 -12.11 20.67
C ARG A 302 5.98 -10.79 20.00
N ARG A 303 4.98 -9.91 19.86
CA ARG A 303 5.29 -8.54 19.47
C ARG A 303 6.35 -7.94 20.43
N PRO A 304 7.46 -7.33 19.96
CA PRO A 304 8.28 -7.60 18.77
C PRO A 304 9.69 -8.16 19.13
N GLY A 305 10.20 -9.12 18.35
CA GLY A 305 11.58 -9.68 18.30
C GLY A 305 11.59 -11.22 18.25
N PHE A 306 12.14 -11.84 17.19
CA PHE A 306 11.53 -13.07 16.63
C PHE A 306 12.42 -14.31 16.57
N PRO A 307 12.08 -15.38 17.31
CA PRO A 307 12.67 -16.69 17.12
C PRO A 307 12.14 -17.53 15.95
N GLN A 308 13.05 -17.92 15.06
CA GLN A 308 12.91 -18.85 13.94
C GLN A 308 13.26 -20.28 14.36
N PRO A 309 12.57 -21.32 13.85
CA PRO A 309 12.99 -22.69 14.07
C PRO A 309 14.33 -22.96 13.38
N VAL A 310 15.33 -23.44 14.12
CA VAL A 310 16.58 -23.93 13.52
C VAL A 310 16.29 -25.27 12.88
N ARG A 311 16.16 -25.31 11.54
CA ARG A 311 16.08 -26.59 10.85
C ARG A 311 17.47 -27.23 10.85
N PRO A 312 17.62 -28.49 11.28
CA PRO A 312 18.81 -29.24 10.93
C PRO A 312 18.89 -29.30 9.40
N ALA A 313 20.04 -28.92 8.84
CA ALA A 313 20.29 -29.08 7.41
C ALA A 313 19.94 -30.52 7.03
N PRO A 314 19.21 -30.75 5.91
CA PRO A 314 18.87 -32.10 5.49
C PRO A 314 20.17 -32.90 5.41
N ARG A 315 20.30 -33.94 6.25
CA ARG A 315 21.38 -34.92 6.12
C ARG A 315 21.20 -35.59 4.77
N ILE A 316 21.91 -35.09 3.76
CA ILE A 316 22.12 -35.82 2.52
C ILE A 316 22.96 -37.04 2.92
N ALA A 317 22.27 -38.16 3.14
CA ALA A 317 22.92 -39.42 3.38
C ALA A 317 23.54 -39.93 2.07
N GLY A 318 24.86 -39.82 1.97
CA GLY A 318 25.69 -40.64 1.09
C GLY A 318 26.29 -39.93 -0.13
N ALA A 319 27.59 -39.60 -0.06
CA ALA A 319 28.63 -40.24 -0.86
C ALA A 319 30.01 -39.63 -0.55
N VAL A 320 30.97 -40.54 -0.40
CA VAL A 320 32.40 -40.34 -0.13
C VAL A 320 33.07 -39.44 -1.17
N ALA A 321 33.79 -38.40 -0.74
CA ALA A 321 35.02 -37.95 -1.37
C ALA A 321 35.87 -37.14 -0.36
N ALA A 322 37.11 -37.55 -0.20
CA ALA A 322 38.11 -36.93 0.66
C ALA A 322 38.70 -35.67 -0.01
N GLY A 323 39.00 -34.63 0.79
CA GLY A 323 39.99 -33.61 0.41
C GLY A 323 39.63 -32.16 0.73
N ALA A 324 40.49 -31.53 1.54
CA ALA A 324 40.82 -30.10 1.60
C ALA A 324 39.89 -29.11 2.36
N ARG A 325 40.38 -28.75 3.57
CA ARG A 325 40.55 -27.41 4.20
C ARG A 325 39.61 -26.25 3.83
N ASP A 326 39.05 -25.67 4.90
CA ASP A 326 38.75 -24.24 5.16
C ASP A 326 38.36 -23.36 3.97
N THR A 327 37.04 -23.15 3.75
CA THR A 327 36.46 -21.83 3.39
C THR A 327 34.94 -21.84 3.65
N ALA A 328 34.42 -20.69 4.06
CA ALA A 328 33.03 -20.37 4.39
C ALA A 328 31.99 -20.63 3.29
N LEU A 329 30.69 -20.50 3.65
CA LEU A 329 29.57 -19.83 2.94
C LEU A 329 28.25 -20.62 3.07
N VAL A 330 27.20 -19.99 3.61
CA VAL A 330 25.82 -20.24 3.15
C VAL A 330 25.17 -18.88 2.90
N LEU A 331 25.44 -18.35 1.70
CA LEU A 331 24.53 -17.43 1.02
C LEU A 331 23.29 -18.24 0.62
N LEU A 332 22.10 -17.78 0.98
CA LEU A 332 20.89 -18.14 0.26
C LEU A 332 20.87 -17.33 -1.04
N ASP A 333 21.55 -17.85 -2.06
CA ASP A 333 21.31 -17.45 -3.45
C ASP A 333 20.16 -18.30 -3.99
N VAL A 334 19.02 -17.66 -4.23
CA VAL A 334 17.85 -18.28 -4.86
C VAL A 334 18.04 -18.14 -6.36
N PRO A 335 18.18 -19.23 -7.14
CA PRO A 335 18.28 -19.10 -8.58
C PRO A 335 16.96 -18.50 -9.11
N GLN A 336 17.08 -17.34 -9.76
CA GLN A 336 16.02 -16.83 -10.62
C GLN A 336 15.74 -17.88 -11.70
N ALA A 337 14.51 -18.39 -11.71
CA ALA A 337 13.99 -19.09 -12.87
C ALA A 337 14.01 -18.14 -14.07
N ASP A 338 14.82 -18.47 -15.07
CA ASP A 338 14.84 -17.85 -16.39
C ASP A 338 13.52 -18.15 -17.10
N VAL A 339 12.49 -17.35 -16.82
CA VAL A 339 11.24 -17.34 -17.57
C VAL A 339 11.52 -16.57 -18.87
N ARG A 340 11.99 -17.29 -19.89
CA ARG A 340 11.99 -16.78 -21.26
C ARG A 340 10.54 -16.44 -21.65
N PRO A 341 10.23 -15.19 -22.02
CA PRO A 341 8.94 -14.89 -22.60
C PRO A 341 8.82 -15.58 -23.96
N ALA A 342 7.72 -16.31 -24.15
CA ALA A 342 7.33 -16.80 -25.46
C ALA A 342 7.20 -15.62 -26.43
N VAL A 343 8.00 -15.64 -27.48
CA VAL A 343 7.94 -14.69 -28.60
C VAL A 343 6.55 -14.81 -29.24
N PRO A 344 5.73 -13.75 -29.28
CA PRO A 344 4.49 -13.79 -30.02
C PRO A 344 4.79 -13.88 -31.52
N ALA A 345 4.17 -14.86 -32.18
CA ALA A 345 4.23 -15.03 -33.62
C ALA A 345 3.83 -13.73 -34.34
N ARG A 346 4.70 -13.30 -35.25
CA ARG A 346 4.50 -12.16 -36.16
C ARG A 346 3.15 -12.31 -36.89
N PRO A 347 2.21 -11.36 -36.78
CA PRO A 347 1.03 -11.37 -37.65
C PRO A 347 1.46 -11.10 -39.09
N GLY A 348 0.97 -11.95 -39.99
CA GLY A 348 1.27 -11.95 -41.41
C GLY A 348 1.08 -10.59 -42.08
N ARG A 349 2.05 -10.26 -42.92
CA ARG A 349 2.08 -9.15 -43.86
C ARG A 349 0.82 -9.23 -44.75
N ARG A 350 -0.15 -8.32 -44.55
CA ARG A 350 -1.26 -8.16 -45.50
C ARG A 350 -0.71 -7.68 -46.85
N PRO A 351 -1.10 -8.29 -47.98
CA PRO A 351 -0.73 -7.80 -49.30
C PRO A 351 -1.33 -6.41 -49.55
N ARG A 352 -0.51 -5.50 -50.08
CA ARG A 352 -0.94 -4.21 -50.61
C ARG A 352 -1.93 -4.45 -51.75
N MET A 353 -3.18 -4.04 -51.57
CA MET A 353 -4.10 -3.84 -52.70
C MET A 353 -3.69 -2.57 -53.46
N PRO A 354 -3.66 -2.60 -54.80
CA PRO A 354 -3.38 -1.43 -55.63
C PRO A 354 -4.54 -0.42 -55.59
N ALA A 355 -4.16 0.86 -55.74
CA ALA A 355 -5.03 2.02 -55.72
C ALA A 355 -6.12 1.94 -56.80
N ALA A 356 -7.38 2.08 -56.39
CA ALA A 356 -8.49 2.29 -57.30
C ALA A 356 -8.41 3.72 -57.88
N ALA A 357 -8.33 3.78 -59.20
CA ALA A 357 -8.35 4.99 -60.00
C ALA A 357 -9.65 5.77 -59.77
N ARG A 358 -9.50 7.08 -59.55
CA ARG A 358 -10.60 8.03 -59.45
C ARG A 358 -11.11 8.30 -60.87
N VAL A 359 -12.24 7.69 -61.21
CA VAL A 359 -12.99 7.98 -62.43
C VAL A 359 -13.63 9.36 -62.30
N SER A 360 -13.14 10.31 -63.09
CA SER A 360 -13.84 11.54 -63.44
C SER A 360 -15.05 11.19 -64.29
N ARG A 361 -16.21 11.76 -63.97
CA ARG A 361 -17.38 11.78 -64.84
C ARG A 361 -17.80 13.21 -65.16
N PRO A 362 -18.39 13.41 -66.35
CA PRO A 362 -18.42 14.68 -67.10
C PRO A 362 -19.39 15.71 -66.55
#